data_AF-A0A950V2C7-F1
#
_entry.id   AF-A0A950V2C7-F1
#
_cell.length_a   1.000
_cell.length_b   1.000
_cell.length_c   1.000
_cell.angle_alpha   90.00
_cell.angle_beta   90.00
_cell.angle_gamma   90.00
#
_symmetry.space_group_name_H-M   'P 1'
#
loop_
_entity.id
_entity.type
_entity.pdbx_description
1 polymer ?
#
loop_
_entity_poly.entity_id
_entity_poly.type
_entity_poly.pdbx_seq_one_letter_code
_entity_poly.pdbx_strand_id
1 'polypeptide(L)'
;MHGSPLRQGFREVFQDPALLLIEIAWRWAFGTVALLACVLVVVFGLKGVSVPTTELSSRSGIELAVLAQNFASTALLLGAALVRLLIVAVLFLAVAWTILSALGRRATLLRPALASGADLESCARISAIRALIAIGALVLWVVAGLFAGFVIAISGKTGPPNFWLAIPILVPVFLLLVGAWSILNWYLSLSPLFEEPGWFQCARRAWQLVRSRRDEALEITIVTSSIRLLMLVATFLLALAAGGLITNVRVLAFDLTAIALFYFAVADLVSLARLAAFAKLRDAEQQSHGQSIAVHA
;
A
#
# COMPACT_ATOMS: atom_id res chain seq x y z
N MET A 1 -34.24 2.71 15.03
CA MET A 1 -33.64 2.79 13.69
C MET A 1 -32.12 2.74 13.83
N HIS A 2 -31.50 1.59 13.56
CA HIS A 2 -30.05 1.48 13.58
C HIS A 2 -29.49 2.14 12.31
N GLY A 3 -28.74 3.22 12.45
CA GLY A 3 -28.09 3.86 11.30
C GLY A 3 -27.03 2.93 10.69
N SER A 4 -26.82 3.00 9.38
CA SER A 4 -25.81 2.19 8.67
C SER A 4 -24.47 2.20 9.43
N PRO A 5 -23.81 1.03 9.64
CA PRO A 5 -22.54 0.91 10.37
C PRO A 5 -21.48 1.91 9.89
N LEU A 6 -21.45 2.23 8.60
CA LEU A 6 -20.51 3.17 8.03
C LEU A 6 -20.73 4.61 8.52
N ARG A 7 -22.00 5.06 8.62
CA ARG A 7 -22.32 6.39 9.14
C ARG A 7 -21.88 6.53 10.59
N GLN A 8 -21.99 5.45 11.37
CA GLN A 8 -21.47 5.42 12.73
C GLN A 8 -19.95 5.49 12.73
N GLY A 9 -19.27 4.73 11.86
CA GLY A 9 -17.82 4.78 11.70
C GLY A 9 -17.29 6.20 11.42
N PHE A 10 -17.91 6.94 10.48
CA PHE A 10 -17.55 8.34 10.25
C PHE A 10 -17.80 9.22 11.47
N ARG A 11 -18.96 9.05 12.14
CA ARG A 11 -19.30 9.84 13.33
C ARG A 11 -18.26 9.66 14.44
N GLU A 12 -17.81 8.45 14.70
CA GLU A 12 -16.79 8.15 15.71
C GLU A 12 -15.46 8.85 15.39
N VAL A 13 -15.03 8.83 14.12
CA VAL A 13 -13.79 9.48 13.70
C VAL A 13 -13.86 11.00 13.82
N PHE A 14 -15.02 11.61 13.52
CA PHE A 14 -15.21 13.05 13.71
C PHE A 14 -15.37 13.46 15.18
N GLN A 15 -15.86 12.55 16.03
CA GLN A 15 -15.95 12.78 17.48
C GLN A 15 -14.59 12.66 18.18
N ASP A 16 -13.68 11.83 17.65
CA ASP A 16 -12.33 11.68 18.15
C ASP A 16 -11.28 11.99 17.07
N PRO A 17 -11.00 13.28 16.78
CA PRO A 17 -10.05 13.67 15.75
C PRO A 17 -8.62 13.18 16.03
N ALA A 18 -8.30 12.83 17.28
CA ALA A 18 -6.99 12.27 17.62
C ALA A 18 -6.76 10.92 16.92
N LEU A 19 -7.81 10.12 16.66
CA LEU A 19 -7.69 8.90 15.86
C LEU A 19 -7.12 9.18 14.47
N LEU A 20 -7.64 10.21 13.80
CA LEU A 20 -7.21 10.60 12.47
C LEU A 20 -5.77 11.11 12.49
N LEU A 21 -5.45 11.97 13.47
CA LEU A 21 -4.09 12.54 13.61
C LEU A 21 -3.04 11.46 13.89
N ILE A 22 -3.36 10.46 14.73
CA ILE A 22 -2.46 9.32 14.99
C ILE A 22 -2.21 8.55 13.70
N GLU A 23 -3.26 8.19 12.96
CA GLU A 23 -3.15 7.44 11.70
C GLU A 23 -2.35 8.19 10.63
N ILE A 24 -2.62 9.48 10.46
CA ILE A 24 -1.87 10.36 9.56
C ILE A 24 -0.40 10.41 10.00
N ALA A 25 -0.13 10.66 11.28
CA ALA A 25 1.22 10.85 11.78
C ALA A 25 2.13 9.65 11.49
N TRP A 26 1.72 8.43 11.79
CA TRP A 26 2.59 7.26 11.58
C TRP A 26 2.73 6.89 10.10
N ARG A 27 1.67 7.05 9.29
CA ARG A 27 1.73 6.80 7.83
C ARG A 27 2.62 7.80 7.12
N TRP A 28 2.51 9.08 7.48
CA TRP A 28 3.29 10.16 6.88
C TRP A 28 4.74 10.14 7.35
N ALA A 29 4.99 9.72 8.60
CA ALA A 29 6.35 9.43 9.07
C ALA A 29 6.99 8.34 8.22
N PHE A 30 6.28 7.22 7.96
CA PHE A 30 6.78 6.18 7.07
C PHE A 30 6.99 6.70 5.64
N GLY A 31 6.04 7.47 5.09
CA GLY A 31 6.16 8.08 3.76
C GLY A 31 7.39 8.98 3.64
N THR A 32 7.71 9.74 4.70
CA THR A 32 8.90 10.59 4.77
C THR A 32 10.18 9.75 4.81
N VAL A 33 10.21 8.68 5.63
CA VAL A 33 11.34 7.75 5.67
C VAL A 33 11.55 7.08 4.31
N ALA A 34 10.48 6.66 3.64
CA ALA A 34 10.52 6.09 2.30
C ALA A 34 11.05 7.09 1.26
N LEU A 35 10.56 8.33 1.28
CA LEU A 35 11.03 9.39 0.38
C LEU A 35 12.51 9.68 0.60
N LEU A 36 12.96 9.81 1.85
CA LEU A 36 14.36 10.01 2.17
C LEU A 36 15.21 8.83 1.69
N ALA A 37 14.80 7.59 1.95
CA ALA A 37 15.50 6.40 1.46
C ALA A 37 15.63 6.42 -0.07
N CYS A 38 14.55 6.75 -0.80
CA CYS A 38 14.58 6.90 -2.26
C CYS A 38 15.56 7.99 -2.71
N VAL A 39 15.52 9.18 -2.10
CA VAL A 39 16.44 10.28 -2.42
C VAL A 39 17.89 9.87 -2.17
N LEU A 40 18.17 9.19 -1.06
CA LEU A 40 19.52 8.70 -0.74
C LEU A 40 19.98 7.65 -1.75
N VAL A 41 19.12 6.68 -2.12
CA VAL A 41 19.44 5.68 -3.14
C VAL A 41 19.73 6.35 -4.49
N VAL A 42 18.98 7.37 -4.88
CA VAL A 42 19.21 8.12 -6.12
C VAL A 42 20.52 8.91 -6.03
N VAL A 43 20.73 9.71 -4.98
CA VAL A 43 21.92 10.57 -4.84
C VAL A 43 23.19 9.75 -4.72
N PHE A 44 23.21 8.70 -3.90
CA PHE A 44 24.40 7.86 -3.72
C PHE A 44 24.57 6.82 -4.82
N GLY A 45 23.48 6.29 -5.37
CA GLY A 45 23.52 5.36 -6.50
C GLY A 45 24.02 6.01 -7.79
N LEU A 46 23.61 7.27 -8.05
CA LEU A 46 24.03 7.99 -9.26
C LEU A 46 25.44 8.58 -9.18
N LYS A 47 25.99 8.80 -7.97
CA LYS A 47 27.38 9.30 -7.81
C LYS A 47 28.44 8.36 -8.43
N GLY A 48 28.13 7.08 -8.60
CA GLY A 48 29.00 6.11 -9.28
C GLY A 48 28.79 5.99 -10.79
N VAL A 49 27.81 6.71 -11.37
CA VAL A 49 27.46 6.61 -12.78
C VAL A 49 28.09 7.77 -13.55
N SER A 50 29.23 7.51 -14.17
CA SER A 50 29.78 8.39 -15.19
C SER A 50 28.89 8.31 -16.43
N VAL A 51 27.88 9.16 -16.56
CA VAL A 51 27.10 9.25 -17.81
C VAL A 51 27.99 9.94 -18.84
N PRO A 52 28.37 9.29 -19.95
CA PRO A 52 29.14 9.94 -21.00
C PRO A 52 28.29 11.06 -21.62
N THR A 53 28.62 12.31 -21.29
CA THR A 53 27.88 13.51 -21.72
C THR A 53 28.08 13.86 -23.20
N THR A 54 28.98 13.17 -23.89
CA THR A 54 29.40 13.47 -25.27
C THR A 54 28.42 13.02 -26.35
N GLU A 55 27.43 12.17 -26.06
CA GLU A 55 26.48 11.67 -27.08
C GLU A 55 25.05 12.24 -26.96
N LEU A 56 24.70 12.89 -25.86
CA LEU A 56 23.32 13.37 -25.61
C LEU A 56 22.96 14.69 -26.31
N SER A 57 23.94 15.42 -26.83
CA SER A 57 23.73 16.75 -27.42
C SER A 57 23.63 16.76 -28.95
N SER A 58 23.86 15.64 -29.66
CA SER A 58 23.95 15.64 -31.13
C SER A 58 22.78 14.97 -31.89
N ARG A 59 21.75 14.43 -31.24
CA ARG A 59 20.64 13.77 -31.94
C ARG A 59 19.27 14.22 -31.42
N SER A 60 18.66 15.14 -32.17
CA SER A 60 17.28 15.62 -32.04
C SER A 60 16.20 14.56 -32.38
N GLY A 61 16.58 13.28 -32.45
CA GLY A 61 15.67 12.15 -32.51
C GLY A 61 16.13 11.15 -31.46
N ILE A 62 15.47 11.13 -30.31
CA ILE A 62 15.65 10.05 -29.33
C ILE A 62 15.04 8.81 -29.99
N GLU A 63 15.85 8.06 -30.75
CA GLU A 63 15.46 6.71 -31.14
C GLU A 63 15.28 5.92 -29.85
N LEU A 64 14.03 5.55 -29.55
CA LEU A 64 13.64 4.83 -28.34
C LEU A 64 14.50 3.56 -28.12
N ALA A 65 14.98 2.97 -29.22
CA ALA A 65 15.92 1.85 -29.24
C ALA A 65 17.29 2.19 -28.64
N VAL A 66 17.87 3.34 -28.98
CA VAL A 66 19.16 3.80 -28.43
C VAL A 66 19.03 4.13 -26.95
N LEU A 67 17.91 4.76 -26.55
CA LEU A 67 17.61 5.00 -25.14
C LEU A 67 17.49 3.68 -24.37
N ALA A 68 16.74 2.71 -24.89
CA ALA A 68 16.58 1.40 -24.29
C ALA A 68 17.90 0.64 -24.18
N GLN A 69 18.77 0.73 -25.20
CA GLN A 69 20.08 0.07 -25.19
C GLN A 69 21.05 0.71 -24.20
N ASN A 70 21.02 2.03 -24.05
CA ASN A 70 21.79 2.76 -23.02
C ASN A 70 21.30 2.45 -21.61
N PHE A 71 19.98 2.31 -21.42
CA PHE A 71 19.43 1.83 -20.14
C PHE A 71 19.85 0.38 -19.85
N ALA A 72 19.82 -0.50 -20.85
CA ALA A 72 20.21 -1.90 -20.68
C ALA A 72 21.70 -2.04 -20.35
N SER A 73 22.58 -1.30 -21.03
CA SER A 73 24.03 -1.32 -20.77
C SER A 73 24.37 -0.71 -19.40
N THR A 74 23.72 0.40 -19.03
CA THR A 74 23.85 0.99 -17.69
C THR A 74 23.31 0.05 -16.61
N ALA A 75 22.19 -0.62 -16.86
CA ALA A 75 21.62 -1.61 -15.95
C ALA A 75 22.51 -2.85 -15.80
N LEU A 76 23.25 -3.25 -16.82
CA LEU A 76 24.25 -4.33 -16.73
C LEU A 76 25.48 -3.90 -15.91
N LEU A 77 25.98 -2.68 -16.13
CA LEU A 77 27.15 -2.13 -15.42
C LEU A 77 26.87 -1.84 -13.94
N LEU A 78 25.68 -1.32 -13.63
CA LEU A 78 25.28 -0.96 -12.28
C LEU A 78 24.39 -1.97 -11.59
N GLY A 79 23.95 -3.02 -12.29
CA GLY A 79 22.89 -3.92 -11.85
C GLY A 79 23.16 -4.52 -10.49
N ALA A 80 24.36 -5.04 -10.24
CA ALA A 80 24.71 -5.64 -8.97
C ALA A 80 24.70 -4.63 -7.81
N ALA A 81 25.19 -3.40 -8.03
CA ALA A 81 25.20 -2.36 -7.00
C ALA A 81 23.79 -1.83 -6.71
N LEU A 82 23.00 -1.57 -7.76
CA LEU A 82 21.61 -1.12 -7.64
C LEU A 82 20.73 -2.19 -6.98
N VAL A 83 20.90 -3.47 -7.33
CA VAL A 83 20.19 -4.58 -6.68
C VAL A 83 20.55 -4.67 -5.20
N ARG A 84 21.83 -4.55 -4.83
CA ARG A 84 22.25 -4.52 -3.42
C ARG A 84 21.63 -3.35 -2.67
N LEU A 85 21.68 -2.14 -3.24
CA LEU A 85 21.07 -0.95 -2.65
C LEU A 85 19.55 -1.10 -2.51
N LEU A 86 18.88 -1.67 -3.52
CA LEU A 86 17.45 -1.94 -3.50
C LEU A 86 17.09 -2.95 -2.41
N ILE A 87 17.85 -4.04 -2.27
CA ILE A 87 17.65 -5.03 -1.20
C ILE A 87 17.79 -4.38 0.17
N VAL A 88 18.85 -3.60 0.39
CA VAL A 88 19.06 -2.89 1.67
C VAL A 88 17.93 -1.91 1.93
N ALA A 89 17.52 -1.12 0.93
CA ALA A 89 16.42 -0.18 1.05
C ALA A 89 15.09 -0.87 1.37
N VAL A 90 14.76 -1.97 0.68
CA VAL A 90 13.53 -2.74 0.91
C VAL A 90 13.51 -3.33 2.32
N LEU A 91 14.62 -3.92 2.79
CA LEU A 91 14.72 -4.46 4.15
C LEU A 91 14.60 -3.37 5.21
N PHE A 92 15.28 -2.24 5.01
CA PHE A 92 15.18 -1.08 5.90
C PHE A 92 13.75 -0.55 5.98
N LEU A 93 13.07 -0.38 4.84
CA LEU A 93 11.69 0.08 4.79
C LEU A 93 10.72 -0.94 5.41
N ALA A 94 10.96 -2.24 5.26
CA ALA A 94 10.15 -3.26 5.90
C ALA A 94 10.24 -3.21 7.43
N VAL A 95 11.44 -3.00 7.97
CA VAL A 95 11.65 -2.81 9.42
C VAL A 95 10.99 -1.52 9.89
N ALA A 96 11.23 -0.40 9.20
CA ALA A 96 10.64 0.89 9.54
C ALA A 96 9.11 0.85 9.50
N TRP A 97 8.53 0.23 8.45
CA TRP A 97 7.09 -0.01 8.34
C TRP A 97 6.58 -0.83 9.51
N THR A 98 7.26 -1.92 9.86
CA THR A 98 6.83 -2.81 10.95
C THR A 98 6.75 -2.06 12.28
N ILE A 99 7.79 -1.28 12.61
CA ILE A 99 7.85 -0.51 13.86
C ILE A 99 6.78 0.58 13.87
N LEU A 100 6.72 1.42 12.83
CA LEU A 100 5.78 2.54 12.76
C LEU A 100 4.33 2.06 12.69
N SER A 101 4.03 1.01 11.91
CA SER A 101 2.70 0.41 11.82
C SER A 101 2.29 -0.21 13.15
N ALA A 102 3.20 -0.87 13.88
CA ALA A 102 2.89 -1.46 15.18
C ALA A 102 2.55 -0.40 16.23
N LEU A 103 3.41 0.63 16.36
CA LEU A 103 3.22 1.74 17.30
C LEU A 103 1.97 2.55 16.94
N GLY A 104 1.82 2.90 15.66
CA GLY A 104 0.67 3.63 15.14
C GLY A 104 -0.63 2.88 15.37
N ARG A 105 -0.67 1.59 15.02
CA ARG A 105 -1.86 0.75 15.24
C ARG A 105 -2.18 0.63 16.73
N ARG A 106 -1.18 0.41 17.59
CA ARG A 106 -1.39 0.33 19.03
C ARG A 106 -1.97 1.64 19.59
N ALA A 107 -1.42 2.79 19.17
CA ALA A 107 -1.92 4.10 19.57
C ALA A 107 -3.36 4.34 19.10
N THR A 108 -3.71 3.92 17.87
CA THR A 108 -5.07 3.97 17.35
C THR A 108 -6.04 3.12 18.18
N LEU A 109 -5.64 1.91 18.58
CA LEU A 109 -6.47 0.99 19.36
C LEU A 109 -6.65 1.38 20.84
N LEU A 110 -5.80 2.26 21.36
CA LEU A 110 -5.95 2.83 22.71
C LEU A 110 -7.11 3.83 22.81
N ARG A 111 -7.66 4.27 21.66
CA ARG A 111 -8.72 5.26 21.64
C ARG A 111 -10.08 4.61 21.92
N PRO A 112 -11.00 5.30 22.63
CA PRO A 112 -12.27 4.72 23.07
C PRO A 112 -13.12 4.12 21.94
N ALA A 113 -13.14 4.72 20.75
CA ALA A 113 -13.95 4.24 19.64
C ALA A 113 -13.50 2.88 19.07
N LEU A 114 -12.26 2.45 19.37
CA LEU A 114 -11.64 1.21 18.89
C LEU A 114 -11.14 0.33 20.04
N ALA A 115 -11.48 0.66 21.30
CA ALA A 115 -11.03 -0.04 22.50
C ALA A 115 -11.29 -1.56 22.39
N SER A 116 -10.55 -2.37 23.16
CA SER A 116 -10.39 -3.84 23.05
C SER A 116 -9.59 -4.33 21.83
N GLY A 117 -8.51 -3.60 21.53
CA GLY A 117 -7.55 -3.99 20.50
C GLY A 117 -6.39 -4.83 21.03
N ALA A 118 -5.69 -5.47 20.09
CA ALA A 118 -4.54 -6.31 20.35
C ALA A 118 -3.38 -5.57 21.06
N ASP A 119 -2.52 -6.34 21.71
CA ASP A 119 -1.29 -5.87 22.32
C ASP A 119 -0.25 -5.40 21.29
N LEU A 120 0.80 -4.72 21.76
CA LEU A 120 1.85 -4.20 20.89
C LEU A 120 2.59 -5.34 20.17
N GLU A 121 2.79 -6.47 20.85
CA GLU A 121 3.46 -7.64 20.27
C GLU A 121 2.67 -8.22 19.09
N SER A 122 1.36 -8.43 19.24
CA SER A 122 0.52 -8.87 18.13
C SER A 122 0.48 -7.84 17.00
N CYS A 123 0.39 -6.54 17.32
CA CYS A 123 0.45 -5.48 16.32
C CYS A 123 1.77 -5.51 15.52
N ALA A 124 2.90 -5.76 16.19
CA ALA A 124 4.21 -5.90 15.57
C ALA A 124 4.30 -7.14 14.68
N ARG A 125 3.87 -8.30 15.16
CA ARG A 125 3.86 -9.55 14.39
C ARG A 125 2.98 -9.46 13.15
N ILE A 126 1.77 -8.90 13.28
CA ILE A 126 0.85 -8.67 12.16
C ILE A 126 1.48 -7.71 11.14
N SER A 127 2.11 -6.63 11.61
CA SER A 127 2.78 -5.66 10.73
C SER A 127 3.98 -6.27 10.00
N ALA A 128 4.76 -7.12 10.68
CA ALA A 128 5.87 -7.87 10.09
C ALA A 128 5.39 -8.83 9.01
N ILE A 129 4.32 -9.58 9.26
CA ILE A 129 3.71 -10.49 8.26
C ILE A 129 3.26 -9.69 7.03
N ARG A 130 2.62 -8.53 7.22
CA ARG A 130 2.23 -7.66 6.10
C ARG A 130 3.44 -7.18 5.29
N ALA A 131 4.54 -6.82 5.96
CA ALA A 131 5.78 -6.45 5.29
C ALA A 131 6.40 -7.63 4.51
N LEU A 132 6.41 -8.83 5.09
CA LEU A 132 6.91 -10.04 4.45
C LEU A 132 6.07 -10.43 3.22
N ILE A 133 4.74 -10.31 3.29
CA ILE A 133 3.87 -10.54 2.13
C ILE A 133 4.17 -9.53 1.01
N ALA A 134 4.41 -8.26 1.35
CA ALA A 134 4.79 -7.25 0.37
C ALA A 134 6.15 -7.57 -0.29
N ILE A 135 7.16 -7.96 0.50
CA ILE A 135 8.46 -8.41 -0.02
C ILE A 135 8.28 -9.64 -0.92
N GLY A 136 7.52 -10.63 -0.50
CA GLY A 136 7.24 -11.83 -1.28
C GLY A 136 6.58 -11.52 -2.62
N ALA A 137 5.63 -10.58 -2.64
CA ALA A 137 5.01 -10.10 -3.88
C ALA A 137 6.02 -9.39 -4.79
N LEU A 138 6.91 -8.56 -4.25
CA LEU A 138 7.98 -7.91 -5.02
C LEU A 138 8.97 -8.93 -5.60
N VAL A 139 9.39 -9.92 -4.83
CA VAL A 139 10.27 -11.01 -5.29
C VAL A 139 9.61 -11.78 -6.42
N LEU A 140 8.34 -12.18 -6.26
CA LEU A 140 7.62 -12.91 -7.29
C LEU A 140 7.43 -12.08 -8.57
N TRP A 141 7.22 -10.77 -8.43
CA TRP A 141 7.16 -9.84 -9.56
C TRP A 141 8.49 -9.80 -10.34
N VAL A 142 9.62 -9.71 -9.64
CA VAL A 142 10.96 -9.76 -10.27
C VAL A 142 11.18 -11.10 -10.99
N VAL A 143 10.83 -12.22 -10.33
CA VAL A 143 10.94 -13.56 -10.94
C VAL A 143 10.10 -13.67 -12.21
N ALA A 144 8.87 -13.15 -12.22
CA ALA A 144 8.02 -13.12 -13.40
C ALA A 144 8.62 -12.26 -14.52
N GLY A 145 9.23 -11.12 -14.18
CA GLY A 145 10.01 -10.29 -15.11
C GLY A 145 11.17 -11.04 -15.76
N LEU A 146 11.96 -11.76 -14.96
CA LEU A 146 13.07 -12.58 -15.45
C LEU A 146 12.57 -13.71 -16.35
N PHE A 147 11.49 -14.38 -15.98
CA PHE A 147 10.87 -15.43 -16.78
C PHE A 147 10.34 -14.90 -18.13
N ALA A 148 9.64 -13.75 -18.12
CA ALA A 148 9.18 -13.10 -19.34
C ALA A 148 10.35 -12.71 -20.26
N GLY A 149 11.43 -12.15 -19.68
CA GLY A 149 12.65 -11.83 -20.42
C GLY A 149 13.31 -13.06 -21.04
N PHE A 150 13.35 -14.18 -20.31
CA PHE A 150 13.85 -15.47 -20.82
C PHE A 150 13.03 -15.99 -22.01
N VAL A 151 11.69 -15.93 -21.92
CA VAL A 151 10.79 -16.32 -23.02
C VAL A 151 11.04 -15.46 -24.26
N ILE A 152 11.11 -14.14 -24.10
CA ILE A 152 11.42 -13.21 -25.21
C ILE A 152 12.78 -13.54 -25.84
N ALA A 153 13.81 -13.82 -25.02
CA ALA A 153 15.15 -14.12 -25.51
C ALA A 153 15.20 -15.43 -26.34
N ILE A 154 14.42 -16.44 -25.96
CA ILE A 154 14.31 -17.70 -26.73
C ILE A 154 13.61 -17.44 -28.07
N SER A 155 12.49 -16.71 -28.05
CA SER A 155 11.72 -16.41 -29.26
C SER A 155 12.47 -15.49 -30.23
N GLY A 156 13.38 -14.64 -29.74
CA GLY A 156 14.23 -13.76 -30.55
C GLY A 156 15.38 -14.45 -31.29
N LYS A 157 15.57 -15.77 -31.14
CA LYS A 157 16.62 -16.50 -31.90
C LYS A 157 16.29 -16.63 -33.39
N THR A 158 15.01 -16.52 -33.76
CA THR A 158 14.51 -16.72 -35.13
C THR A 158 14.02 -15.43 -35.79
N GLY A 159 14.18 -14.28 -35.13
CA GLY A 159 13.70 -12.98 -35.62
C GLY A 159 13.83 -11.87 -34.57
N PRO A 160 13.33 -10.65 -34.83
CA PRO A 160 13.38 -9.57 -33.86
C PRO A 160 12.62 -9.94 -32.56
N PRO A 161 13.11 -9.51 -31.38
CA PRO A 161 12.48 -9.85 -30.10
C PRO A 161 11.05 -9.33 -30.04
N ASN A 162 10.09 -10.23 -29.80
CA ASN A 162 8.68 -9.89 -29.70
C ASN A 162 8.29 -9.57 -28.25
N PHE A 163 8.30 -8.28 -27.89
CA PHE A 163 7.94 -7.81 -26.55
C PHE A 163 6.49 -8.07 -26.16
N TRP A 164 5.59 -8.28 -27.12
CA TRP A 164 4.19 -8.61 -26.85
C TRP A 164 4.04 -9.94 -26.10
N LEU A 165 5.04 -10.82 -26.14
CA LEU A 165 5.09 -12.07 -25.38
C LEU A 165 5.20 -11.85 -23.86
N ALA A 166 5.67 -10.69 -23.38
CA ALA A 166 5.71 -10.40 -21.95
C ALA A 166 4.33 -10.10 -21.37
N ILE A 167 3.41 -9.51 -22.15
CA ILE A 167 2.08 -9.10 -21.67
C ILE A 167 1.27 -10.26 -21.08
N PRO A 168 1.08 -11.41 -21.77
CA PRO A 168 0.30 -12.52 -21.24
C PRO A 168 0.95 -13.19 -20.01
N ILE A 169 2.22 -12.91 -19.72
CA ILE A 169 2.90 -13.40 -18.51
C ILE A 169 2.77 -12.38 -17.38
N LEU A 170 3.17 -11.14 -17.64
CA LEU A 170 3.28 -10.10 -16.62
C LEU A 170 1.92 -9.61 -16.13
N VAL A 171 0.95 -9.41 -17.03
CA VAL A 171 -0.36 -8.85 -16.64
C VAL A 171 -1.11 -9.79 -15.69
N PRO A 172 -1.29 -11.10 -15.99
CA PRO A 172 -1.97 -12.00 -15.05
C PRO A 172 -1.23 -12.13 -13.72
N VAL A 173 0.11 -12.23 -13.73
CA VAL A 173 0.90 -12.31 -12.49
C VAL A 173 0.74 -11.04 -11.67
N PHE A 174 0.78 -9.86 -12.30
CA PHE A 174 0.55 -8.58 -11.63
C PHE A 174 -0.83 -8.55 -10.96
N LEU A 175 -1.88 -8.91 -11.68
CA LEU A 175 -3.25 -8.90 -11.17
C LEU A 175 -3.42 -9.88 -10.00
N LEU A 176 -2.86 -11.09 -10.11
CA LEU A 176 -2.88 -12.08 -9.03
C LEU A 176 -2.13 -11.58 -7.79
N LEU A 177 -0.94 -11.00 -7.99
CA LEU A 177 -0.13 -10.46 -6.90
C LEU A 177 -0.83 -9.31 -6.18
N VAL A 178 -1.32 -8.31 -6.94
CA VAL A 178 -2.02 -7.15 -6.38
C VAL A 178 -3.32 -7.58 -5.70
N GLY A 179 -4.08 -8.48 -6.32
CA GLY A 179 -5.32 -9.02 -5.75
C GLY A 179 -5.08 -9.75 -4.43
N ALA A 180 -4.15 -10.71 -4.42
CA ALA A 180 -3.80 -11.48 -3.22
C ALA A 180 -3.24 -10.58 -2.11
N TRP A 181 -2.30 -9.68 -2.45
CA TRP A 181 -1.73 -8.73 -1.52
C TRP A 181 -2.81 -7.80 -0.92
N SER A 182 -3.71 -7.26 -1.75
CA SER A 182 -4.78 -6.37 -1.30
C SER A 182 -5.73 -7.07 -0.33
N ILE A 183 -6.17 -8.30 -0.66
CA ILE A 183 -7.06 -9.11 0.20
C ILE A 183 -6.38 -9.44 1.53
N LEU A 184 -5.15 -9.97 1.49
CA LEU A 184 -4.41 -10.33 2.70
C LEU A 184 -4.12 -9.11 3.57
N ASN A 185 -3.70 -8.01 2.96
CA ASN A 185 -3.42 -6.76 3.66
C ASN A 185 -4.68 -6.18 4.32
N TRP A 186 -5.83 -6.29 3.65
CA TRP A 186 -7.11 -5.92 4.24
C TRP A 186 -7.46 -6.78 5.46
N TYR A 187 -7.43 -8.11 5.34
CA TYR A 187 -7.71 -9.00 6.48
C TYR A 187 -6.75 -8.76 7.65
N LEU A 188 -5.45 -8.70 7.38
CA LEU A 188 -4.44 -8.45 8.41
C LEU A 188 -4.56 -7.05 9.03
N SER A 189 -5.18 -6.09 8.34
CA SER A 189 -5.44 -4.77 8.93
C SER A 189 -6.58 -4.78 9.94
N LEU A 190 -7.49 -5.77 9.87
CA LEU A 190 -8.60 -5.95 10.82
C LEU A 190 -8.18 -6.78 12.04
N SER A 191 -7.22 -7.70 11.90
CA SER A 191 -6.77 -8.57 12.98
C SER A 191 -6.47 -7.84 14.32
N PRO A 192 -5.81 -6.66 14.34
CA PRO A 192 -5.53 -5.95 15.58
C PRO A 192 -6.77 -5.45 16.34
N LEU A 193 -7.97 -5.51 15.77
CA LEU A 193 -9.21 -5.15 16.47
C LEU A 193 -9.63 -6.16 17.53
N PHE A 194 -8.99 -7.33 17.62
CA PHE A 194 -9.38 -8.36 18.58
C PHE A 194 -8.32 -8.48 19.65
N GLU A 195 -8.77 -8.47 20.91
CA GLU A 195 -7.93 -8.72 22.08
C GLU A 195 -7.82 -10.23 22.30
N GLU A 196 -6.87 -10.86 21.62
CA GLU A 196 -6.55 -12.28 21.76
C GLU A 196 -5.05 -12.45 22.11
N PRO A 197 -4.66 -13.52 22.81
CA PRO A 197 -3.29 -13.71 23.31
C PRO A 197 -2.22 -13.92 22.21
N GLY A 198 -2.61 -13.95 20.94
CA GLY A 198 -1.65 -14.06 19.85
C GLY A 198 -2.20 -13.64 18.50
N TRP A 199 -1.29 -13.26 17.60
CA TRP A 199 -1.59 -12.71 16.28
C TRP A 199 -2.45 -13.64 15.41
N PHE A 200 -2.27 -14.97 15.54
CA PHE A 200 -3.02 -15.94 14.76
C PHE A 200 -4.47 -16.05 15.25
N GLN A 201 -4.70 -16.00 16.57
CA GLN A 201 -6.05 -15.94 17.14
C GLN A 201 -6.75 -14.65 16.72
N CYS A 202 -6.06 -13.50 16.78
CA CYS A 202 -6.55 -12.21 16.26
C CYS A 202 -7.00 -12.31 14.79
N ALA A 203 -6.15 -12.89 13.93
CA ALA A 203 -6.46 -13.07 12.51
C ALA A 203 -7.63 -14.04 12.27
N ARG A 204 -7.70 -15.14 13.04
CA ARG A 204 -8.80 -16.10 12.97
C ARG A 204 -10.12 -15.47 13.39
N ARG A 205 -10.13 -14.63 14.44
CA ARG A 205 -11.32 -13.87 14.87
C ARG A 205 -11.77 -12.87 13.81
N ALA A 206 -10.84 -12.14 13.22
CA ALA A 206 -11.16 -11.23 12.10
C ALA A 206 -11.80 -11.98 10.93
N TRP A 207 -11.27 -13.16 10.58
CA TRP A 207 -11.86 -14.01 9.56
C TRP A 207 -13.27 -14.51 9.94
N GLN A 208 -13.45 -14.94 11.20
CA GLN A 208 -14.75 -15.38 11.70
C GLN A 208 -15.80 -14.27 11.65
N LEU A 209 -15.44 -13.04 12.07
CA LEU A 209 -16.34 -11.87 11.99
C LEU A 209 -16.75 -11.58 10.54
N VAL A 210 -15.78 -11.53 9.62
CA VAL A 210 -16.08 -11.29 8.19
C VAL A 210 -16.95 -12.40 7.60
N ARG A 211 -16.76 -13.64 8.04
CA ARG A 211 -17.58 -14.77 7.60
C ARG A 211 -18.98 -14.76 8.21
N SER A 212 -19.13 -14.43 9.49
CA SER A 212 -20.42 -14.38 10.20
C SER A 212 -21.27 -13.19 9.75
N ARG A 213 -20.63 -12.06 9.40
CA ARG A 213 -21.27 -10.82 8.96
C ARG A 213 -20.89 -10.45 7.52
N ARG A 214 -20.92 -11.42 6.60
CA ARG A 214 -20.46 -11.25 5.21
C ARG A 214 -21.12 -10.07 4.50
N ASP A 215 -22.44 -9.95 4.63
CA ASP A 215 -23.20 -8.93 3.89
C ASP A 215 -22.87 -7.51 4.38
N GLU A 216 -22.82 -7.31 5.69
CA GLU A 216 -22.43 -6.04 6.32
C GLU A 216 -20.97 -5.70 6.03
N ALA A 217 -20.08 -6.68 6.07
CA ALA A 217 -18.65 -6.51 5.74
C ALA A 217 -18.46 -6.14 4.26
N LEU A 218 -19.23 -6.74 3.35
CA LEU A 218 -19.24 -6.41 1.93
C LEU A 218 -19.79 -5.01 1.68
N GLU A 219 -20.89 -4.61 2.34
CA GLU A 219 -21.44 -3.25 2.24
C GLU A 219 -20.38 -2.21 2.63
N ILE A 220 -19.80 -2.36 3.82
CA ILE A 220 -18.75 -1.46 4.32
C ILE A 220 -17.58 -1.40 3.33
N THR A 221 -17.13 -2.54 2.81
CA THR A 221 -15.97 -2.63 1.92
C THR A 221 -16.25 -2.00 0.56
N ILE A 222 -17.42 -2.28 -0.05
CA ILE A 222 -17.82 -1.75 -1.35
C ILE A 222 -17.96 -0.24 -1.25
N VAL A 223 -18.70 0.28 -0.27
CA VAL A 223 -18.94 1.72 -0.15
C VAL A 223 -17.63 2.48 0.09
N THR A 224 -16.78 2.00 1.01
CA THR A 224 -15.50 2.66 1.30
C THR A 224 -14.53 2.59 0.11
N SER A 225 -14.53 1.48 -0.64
CA SER A 225 -13.70 1.34 -1.84
C SER A 225 -14.19 2.23 -2.97
N SER A 226 -15.51 2.35 -3.17
CA SER A 226 -16.11 3.26 -4.15
C SER A 226 -15.79 4.72 -3.87
N ILE A 227 -15.87 5.15 -2.61
CA ILE A 227 -15.48 6.51 -2.21
C ILE A 227 -14.00 6.74 -2.53
N ARG A 228 -13.11 5.81 -2.19
CA ARG A 228 -11.68 5.93 -2.49
C ARG A 228 -11.40 5.96 -4.00
N LEU A 229 -12.07 5.14 -4.78
CA LEU A 229 -11.94 5.12 -6.23
C LEU A 229 -12.39 6.46 -6.85
N LEU A 230 -13.53 6.98 -6.42
CA LEU A 230 -14.03 8.27 -6.89
C LEU A 230 -13.05 9.40 -6.55
N MET A 231 -12.52 9.41 -5.32
CA MET A 231 -11.51 10.38 -4.90
C MET A 231 -10.22 10.26 -5.71
N LEU A 232 -9.78 9.04 -6.01
CA LEU A 232 -8.59 8.81 -6.85
C LEU A 232 -8.80 9.38 -8.26
N VAL A 233 -9.96 9.10 -8.88
CA VAL A 233 -10.32 9.64 -10.20
C VAL A 233 -10.36 11.17 -10.16
N ALA A 234 -11.02 11.77 -9.17
CA ALA A 234 -11.10 13.22 -9.02
C ALA A 234 -9.71 13.86 -8.85
N THR A 235 -8.86 13.26 -8.00
CA THR A 235 -7.48 13.71 -7.76
C THR A 235 -6.64 13.62 -9.03
N PHE A 236 -6.78 12.54 -9.79
CA PHE A 236 -6.09 12.34 -11.06
C PHE A 236 -6.50 13.39 -12.10
N LEU A 237 -7.81 13.64 -12.25
CA LEU A 237 -8.32 14.68 -13.15
C LEU A 237 -7.83 16.07 -12.74
N LEU A 238 -7.79 16.37 -11.43
CA LEU A 238 -7.26 17.63 -10.92
C LEU A 238 -5.76 17.79 -11.21
N ALA A 239 -4.98 16.73 -11.01
CA ALA A 239 -3.56 16.70 -11.33
C ALA A 239 -3.29 16.91 -12.85
N LEU A 240 -4.10 16.30 -13.71
CA LEU A 240 -4.04 16.52 -15.16
C LEU A 240 -4.38 17.97 -15.53
N ALA A 241 -5.43 18.53 -14.94
CA ALA A 241 -5.81 19.92 -15.16
C ALA A 241 -4.70 20.89 -14.72
N ALA A 242 -4.11 20.66 -13.54
CA ALA A 242 -2.96 21.43 -13.05
C ALA A 242 -1.76 21.35 -14.01
N GLY A 243 -1.44 20.15 -14.50
CA GLY A 243 -0.38 19.94 -15.49
C GLY A 243 -0.60 20.63 -16.83
N GLY A 244 -1.87 20.83 -17.23
CA GLY A 244 -2.22 21.57 -18.46
C GLY A 244 -2.25 23.09 -18.29
N LEU A 245 -2.50 23.59 -17.08
CA LEU A 245 -2.68 25.03 -16.82
C LEU A 245 -1.43 25.72 -16.24
N ILE A 246 -0.65 25.01 -15.42
CA ILE A 246 0.49 25.59 -14.70
C ILE A 246 1.78 25.34 -15.49
N THR A 247 2.35 26.42 -16.04
CA THR A 247 3.59 26.35 -16.82
C THR A 247 4.86 26.36 -15.95
N ASN A 248 4.78 26.92 -14.74
CA ASN A 248 5.92 26.97 -13.83
C ASN A 248 6.09 25.64 -13.08
N VAL A 249 7.18 24.92 -13.37
CA VAL A 249 7.49 23.60 -12.78
C VAL A 249 7.50 23.60 -11.25
N ARG A 250 7.98 24.67 -10.60
CA ARG A 250 8.02 24.75 -9.12
C ARG A 250 6.62 24.86 -8.53
N VAL A 251 5.77 25.69 -9.15
CA VAL A 251 4.37 25.87 -8.74
C VAL A 251 3.61 24.57 -9.00
N LEU A 252 3.80 23.95 -10.16
CA LEU A 252 3.19 22.67 -10.51
C LEU A 252 3.59 21.57 -9.52
N ALA A 253 4.87 21.45 -9.18
CA ALA A 253 5.33 20.45 -8.21
C ALA A 253 4.72 20.66 -6.82
N PHE A 254 4.61 21.92 -6.37
CA PHE A 254 3.96 22.25 -5.11
C PHE A 254 2.46 21.90 -5.13
N ASP A 255 1.76 22.26 -6.20
CA ASP A 255 0.33 22.00 -6.37
C ASP A 255 0.03 20.50 -6.43
N LEU A 256 0.79 19.73 -7.23
CA LEU A 256 0.68 18.27 -7.29
C LEU A 256 0.96 17.61 -5.94
N THR A 257 1.91 18.14 -5.17
CA THR A 257 2.20 17.66 -3.82
C THR A 257 1.03 17.95 -2.87
N ALA A 258 0.45 19.15 -2.93
CA ALA A 258 -0.71 19.51 -2.12
C ALA A 258 -1.93 18.64 -2.45
N ILE A 259 -2.21 18.43 -3.74
CA ILE A 259 -3.27 17.53 -4.23
C ILE A 259 -3.06 16.10 -3.71
N ALA A 260 -1.84 15.58 -3.79
CA ALA A 260 -1.52 14.24 -3.30
C ALA A 260 -1.69 14.11 -1.77
N LEU A 261 -1.20 15.08 -1.00
CA LEU A 261 -1.34 15.11 0.45
C LEU A 261 -2.80 15.18 0.89
N PHE A 262 -3.62 15.99 0.20
CA PHE A 262 -5.05 16.06 0.45
C PHE A 262 -5.74 14.72 0.17
N TYR A 263 -5.45 14.09 -0.96
CA TYR A 263 -5.96 12.76 -1.28
C TYR A 263 -5.58 11.73 -0.21
N PHE A 264 -4.31 11.72 0.25
CA PHE A 264 -3.87 10.78 1.29
C PHE A 264 -4.58 11.02 2.63
N ALA A 265 -4.75 12.28 3.05
CA ALA A 265 -5.50 12.60 4.27
C ALA A 265 -6.95 12.10 4.21
N VAL A 266 -7.64 12.31 3.08
CA VAL A 266 -9.02 11.82 2.90
C VAL A 266 -9.07 10.30 2.79
N ALA A 267 -8.12 9.67 2.11
CA ALA A 267 -8.03 8.21 2.02
C ALA A 267 -7.78 7.57 3.40
N ASP A 268 -7.00 8.23 4.26
CA ASP A 268 -6.75 7.81 5.65
C ASP A 268 -8.02 7.93 6.49
N LEU A 269 -8.76 9.04 6.35
CA LEU A 269 -10.06 9.23 6.98
C LEU A 269 -11.05 8.11 6.61
N VAL A 270 -11.19 7.81 5.32
CA VAL A 270 -12.10 6.74 4.85
C VAL A 270 -11.66 5.37 5.36
N SER A 271 -10.34 5.10 5.38
CA SER A 271 -9.79 3.84 5.89
C SER A 271 -10.02 3.67 7.38
N LEU A 272 -9.96 4.76 8.15
CA LEU A 272 -10.22 4.76 9.58
C LEU A 272 -11.73 4.64 9.88
N ALA A 273 -12.59 5.33 9.12
CA ALA A 273 -14.04 5.18 9.23
C ALA A 273 -14.48 3.73 8.96
N ARG A 274 -13.85 3.08 7.97
CA ARG A 274 -14.01 1.64 7.72
C ARG A 274 -13.62 0.80 8.94
N LEU A 275 -12.48 1.08 9.55
CA LEU A 275 -11.99 0.36 10.72
C LEU A 275 -12.94 0.51 11.92
N ALA A 276 -13.42 1.74 12.18
CA ALA A 276 -14.40 2.02 13.23
C ALA A 276 -15.74 1.31 12.99
N ALA A 277 -16.19 1.22 11.73
CA ALA A 277 -17.39 0.46 11.39
C ALA A 277 -17.23 -1.05 11.72
N PHE A 278 -16.05 -1.64 11.44
CA PHE A 278 -15.76 -3.03 11.83
C PHE A 278 -15.66 -3.23 13.34
N ALA A 279 -15.13 -2.25 14.09
CA ALA A 279 -15.13 -2.32 15.55
C ALA A 279 -16.55 -2.35 16.11
N LYS A 280 -17.48 -1.56 15.56
CA LYS A 280 -18.90 -1.61 15.95
C LYS A 280 -19.57 -2.94 15.61
N LEU A 281 -19.23 -3.54 14.46
CA LEU A 281 -19.72 -4.88 14.12
C LEU A 281 -19.24 -5.95 15.10
N ARG A 282 -17.97 -5.89 15.51
CA ARG A 282 -17.41 -6.75 16.56
C ARG A 282 -18.17 -6.59 17.88
N ASP A 283 -18.41 -5.36 18.31
CA ASP A 283 -19.09 -5.08 19.59
C ASP A 283 -20.54 -5.61 19.57
N ALA A 284 -21.24 -5.47 18.44
CA ALA A 284 -22.59 -6.00 18.26
C ALA A 284 -22.62 -7.55 18.31
N GLU A 285 -21.62 -8.23 17.75
CA GLU A 285 -21.48 -9.68 17.82
C GLU A 285 -21.21 -10.17 19.25
N GLN A 286 -20.40 -9.45 20.02
CA GLN A 286 -20.12 -9.77 21.43
C GLN A 286 -21.37 -9.61 22.30
N GLN A 287 -22.17 -8.57 22.07
CA GLN A 287 -23.43 -8.35 22.78
C GLN A 287 -24.46 -9.44 22.52
N SER A 288 -24.60 -9.90 21.26
CA SER A 288 -25.54 -10.99 20.94
C SER A 288 -25.16 -12.33 21.58
N HIS A 289 -23.85 -12.62 21.69
CA HIS A 289 -23.39 -13.83 22.37
C HIS A 289 -23.61 -13.77 23.89
N GLY A 290 -23.37 -12.60 24.51
CA GLY A 290 -23.61 -12.40 25.94
C GLY A 290 -25.08 -12.58 26.33
N GLN A 291 -26.02 -12.09 25.51
CA GLN A 291 -27.45 -12.25 25.75
C GLN A 291 -27.92 -13.70 25.62
N SER A 292 -27.40 -14.46 24.66
CA SER A 292 -27.78 -15.87 24.50
C SER A 292 -27.36 -16.73 25.70
N ILE A 293 -26.19 -16.48 26.28
CA ILE A 293 -25.73 -17.21 27.47
C ILE A 293 -26.62 -16.87 28.69
N ALA A 294 -27.00 -15.61 28.86
CA ALA A 294 -27.83 -15.17 29.98
C ALA A 294 -29.27 -15.71 29.93
N VAL A 295 -29.79 -16.06 28.74
CA VAL A 295 -31.15 -16.65 28.60
C VAL A 295 -31.14 -18.17 28.87
N HIS A 296 -29.98 -18.82 28.79
CA HIS A 296 -29.83 -20.27 29.00
C HIS A 296 -29.25 -20.64 30.37
N ALA A 297 -28.85 -19.66 31.19
CA ALA A 297 -28.44 -19.83 32.58
C ALA A 297 -29.64 -19.60 33.52
#